data_AF-A0A1G6S133-F1
#
_entry.id   AF-A0A1G6S133-F1
#
_cell.length_a   1.000
_cell.length_b   1.000
_cell.length_c   1.000
_cell.angle_alpha   90.00
_cell.angle_beta   90.00
_cell.angle_gamma   90.00
#
_symmetry.space_group_name_H-M   'P 1'
#
loop_
_entity.id
_entity.type
_entity.pdbx_description
1 polymer ?
#
loop_
_entity_poly.entity_id
_entity_poly.type
_entity_poly.pdbx_seq_one_letter_code
_entity_poly.pdbx_strand_id
1 'polypeptide(L)' 'MHIGNHGPEYIELVYNTLTEIKEFGGTQADAVAALQTIREGLLDGSIKLNQPK' A
#
# COMPACT_ATOMS: atom_id res chain seq x y z
N MET A 1 -9.45 -1.71 17.19
CA MET A 1 -8.47 -1.32 16.17
C MET A 1 -7.55 -2.52 15.96
N HIS A 2 -7.91 -3.43 15.05
CA HIS A 2 -6.99 -4.51 14.67
C HIS A 2 -5.94 -3.87 13.78
N ILE A 3 -4.86 -3.40 14.39
CA ILE A 3 -3.63 -3.04 13.68
C ILE A 3 -3.09 -4.40 13.22
N GLY A 4 -3.63 -4.88 12.11
CA GLY A 4 -3.24 -6.14 11.50
C GLY A 4 -1.75 -6.06 11.26
N ASN A 5 -1.02 -7.04 11.78
CA ASN A 5 0.38 -7.23 11.48
C ASN A 5 0.45 -7.66 10.00
N HIS A 6 0.33 -6.71 9.07
CA HIS A 6 0.15 -6.99 7.65
C HIS A 6 1.42 -7.54 6.96
N GLY A 7 2.49 -7.76 7.73
CA GLY A 7 3.58 -8.64 7.38
C GLY A 7 4.26 -8.32 6.03
N PRO A 8 4.79 -9.34 5.35
CA PRO A 8 5.48 -9.21 4.07
C PRO A 8 4.62 -8.64 2.93
N GLU A 9 3.32 -8.96 2.88
CA GLU A 9 2.44 -8.53 1.79
C GLU A 9 2.23 -7.00 1.77
N TYR A 10 2.18 -6.37 2.95
CA TYR A 10 2.15 -4.90 3.03
C TYR A 10 3.44 -4.28 2.49
N ILE A 11 4.59 -4.86 2.86
CA ILE A 11 5.90 -4.37 2.41
C ILE A 11 6.00 -4.50 0.89
N GLU A 12 5.58 -5.63 0.33
CA GLU A 12 5.56 -5.86 -1.11
C GLU A 12 4.64 -4.88 -1.83
N LEU A 13 3.41 -4.67 -1.34
CA LEU A 13 2.47 -3.71 -1.92
C LEU A 13 3.05 -2.28 -1.95
N VAL A 14 3.60 -1.83 -0.82
CA VAL A 14 4.22 -0.51 -0.71
C VAL A 14 5.44 -0.39 -1.62
N TYR A 15 6.31 -1.41 -1.63
CA TYR A 15 7.52 -1.43 -2.45
C TYR A 15 7.20 -1.36 -3.94
N ASN A 16 6.26 -2.19 -4.41
CA ASN A 16 5.86 -2.22 -5.82
C ASN A 16 5.25 -0.88 -6.24
N THR A 17 4.35 -0.34 -5.43
CA THR A 17 3.70 0.96 -5.70
C THR A 17 4.72 2.09 -5.83
N LEU A 18 5.69 2.17 -4.90
CA LEU A 18 6.74 3.20 -4.95
C LEU A 18 7.71 2.99 -6.12
N THR A 19 7.98 1.73 -6.48
CA THR A 19 8.81 1.39 -7.64
C THR A 19 8.15 1.84 -8.93
N GLU A 20 6.86 1.52 -9.13
CA GLU A 20 6.09 1.96 -10.30
C GLU A 20 6.07 3.47 -10.43
N ILE A 21 5.76 4.20 -9.35
CA ILE A 21 5.75 5.67 -9.35
C ILE A 21 7.10 6.22 -9.79
N LYS A 22 8.21 5.64 -9.29
CA LYS A 22 9.55 6.05 -9.70
C LYS A 22 9.82 5.74 -11.16
N GLU A 23 9.45 4.55 -11.65
CA GLU A 23 9.68 4.13 -13.03
C GLU A 23 8.89 4.98 -14.04
N PHE A 24 7.70 5.44 -13.66
CA PHE A 24 6.89 6.36 -14.48
C PHE A 24 7.25 7.84 -14.31
N GLY A 25 8.31 8.17 -13.54
CA GLY A 25 8.76 9.56 -13.35
C GLY A 25 7.86 10.40 -12.43
N GLY A 26 7.08 9.74 -11.57
CA GLY A 26 6.21 10.37 -10.59
C GLY A 26 6.99 11.15 -9.52
N THR A 27 6.27 12.07 -8.88
CA THR A 27 6.80 12.99 -7.89
C THR A 27 6.66 12.43 -6.46
N GLN A 28 7.24 13.13 -5.50
CA GLN A 28 7.00 12.84 -4.09
C GLN A 28 5.51 13.01 -3.72
N ALA A 29 4.80 13.95 -4.35
CA ALA A 29 3.37 14.13 -4.10
C ALA A 29 2.57 12.90 -4.56
N ASP A 30 2.94 12.30 -5.70
CA ASP A 30 2.31 11.08 -6.21
C ASP A 30 2.56 9.89 -5.27
N ALA A 31 3.79 9.76 -4.75
CA ALA A 31 4.12 8.75 -3.75
C ALA A 31 3.29 8.90 -2.47
N VAL A 32 3.15 10.13 -1.96
CA VAL A 32 2.34 10.40 -0.76
C VAL A 32 0.87 10.09 -1.01
N ALA A 33 0.32 10.49 -2.17
CA ALA A 33 -1.05 10.20 -2.53
C ALA A 33 -1.32 8.70 -2.63
N ALA A 34 -0.42 7.94 -3.27
CA ALA A 34 -0.57 6.49 -3.40
C ALA A 34 -0.51 5.76 -2.05
N LEU A 35 0.42 6.16 -1.15
CA LEU A 35 0.49 5.59 0.19
C LEU A 35 -0.75 5.92 1.03
N GLN A 36 -1.32 7.11 0.85
CA GLN A 36 -2.58 7.49 1.50
C GLN A 36 -3.73 6.61 1.00
N THR A 37 -3.83 6.36 -0.30
CA THR A 37 -4.81 5.43 -0.87
C THR A 37 -4.68 4.01 -0.32
N ILE A 38 -3.45 3.49 -0.20
CA ILE A 38 -3.21 2.17 0.41
C ILE A 38 -3.70 2.16 1.86
N ARG A 39 -3.38 3.20 2.64
CA ARG A 39 -3.81 3.31 4.03
C ARG A 39 -5.33 3.36 4.16
N GLU A 40 -6.00 4.14 3.33
CA GLU A 40 -7.47 4.23 3.31
C GLU A 40 -8.11 2.88 2.98
N GLY A 41 -7.59 2.20 1.95
CA GLY A 41 -8.08 0.89 1.57
C GLY A 41 -7.88 -0.20 2.63
N LEU A 42 -6.81 -0.11 3.42
CA LEU A 42 -6.60 -1.00 4.58
C LEU A 42 -7.58 -0.68 5.72
N LEU A 43 -7.90 0.60 5.93
CA LEU A 43 -8.82 1.04 6.99
C LEU A 43 -10.28 0.71 6.68
N ASP A 44 -10.71 0.87 5.43
CA ASP A 44 -12.07 0.55 4.99
C ASP A 44 -12.25 -0.93 4.61
N GLY A 45 -11.15 -1.68 4.50
CA GLY A 45 -11.14 -3.12 4.21
C GLY A 45 -11.32 -3.48 2.72
N SER A 46 -11.22 -2.50 1.82
CA SER A 46 -11.15 -2.73 0.36
C SER A 46 -9.83 -3.36 -0.05
N ILE A 47 -8.73 -3.04 0.63
CA ILE A 47 -7.45 -3.75 0.55
C ILE A 47 -7.40 -4.75 1.70
N LYS A 48 -7.39 -6.04 1.37
CA LYS A 48 -7.27 -7.12 2.33
C LYS A 48 -5.94 -7.84 2.14
N LEU A 49 -5.08 -7.72 3.14
CA LEU A 49 -3.81 -8.45 3.20
C LEU A 49 -3.96 -9.65 4.14
N ASN A 50 -3.29 -10.74 3.81
CA ASN A 50 -3.28 -12.03 4.50
C ASN A 50 -4.64 -12.74 4.51
N GLN A 51 -5.33 -12.76 3.36
CA GLN A 51 -6.51 -13.63 3.20
C GLN A 51 -6.07 -15.11 3.31
N PRO A 52 -6.75 -15.95 4.10
CA PRO A 52 -6.48 -17.39 4.09
C PRO A 52 -6.72 -17.94 2.67
N LYS A 53 -5.75 -18.70 2.16
CA LYS A 53 -5.84 -19.40 0.87
C LYS A 53 -6.98 -20.41 0.84
#